data_AF-A0A0P9CS01-F1
#
_entry.id   AF-A0A0P9CS01-F1
#
_cell.length_a   1.000
_cell.length_b   1.000
_cell.length_c   1.000
_cell.angle_alpha   90.00
_cell.angle_beta   90.00
_cell.angle_gamma   90.00
#
_symmetry.space_group_name_H-M   'P 1'
#
loop_
_entity.id
_entity.type
_entity.pdbx_description
1 polymer ?
#
loop_
_entity_poly.entity_id
_entity_poly.type
_entity_poly.pdbx_seq_one_letter_code
_entity_poly.pdbx_strand_id
1 'polypeptide(L)'
;PQPAGGGNPAYPGLRGAGVYRLAADPADDHHLVAATTRGLHHNGSGVAAEPWEQVTVAAWEALLAGTSATAIVTDVAWTPATAGHPARLWVAVVDQVTPAAQNATDVWVSTNGVAGPFTQVNLPGVMGAVLRLGFGSDPAFPDVVYVLGSGPLMWRIDGIVPTPVAPLPAQLFGAVGDQSDYDLALAIDPTNVNRVLVGGAAATSPFDASASAALYRLTIGGAAPAYNTDYAGGEAADARWAGAEVHADIHCIHWRQVGGAGQVWVCCDGGVFRSTAAATPGSFASRATGLAITEAS
;
A
#
# COMPACT_ATOMS: atom_id res chain seq x y z
N PRO A 1 12.09 11.48 -17.67
CA PRO A 1 12.09 11.29 -19.15
C PRO A 1 11.21 10.11 -19.54
N GLN A 2 9.97 10.39 -19.96
CA GLN A 2 9.10 9.38 -20.55
C GLN A 2 9.64 9.08 -21.96
N PRO A 3 9.97 7.82 -22.32
CA PRO A 3 10.40 7.53 -23.68
C PRO A 3 9.24 7.81 -24.64
N ALA A 4 9.53 8.56 -25.70
CA ALA A 4 8.58 8.84 -26.76
C ALA A 4 8.17 7.55 -27.47
N GLY A 5 6.87 7.26 -27.51
CA GLY A 5 6.11 6.70 -28.65
C GLY A 5 6.56 5.39 -29.33
N GLY A 6 7.61 4.73 -28.90
CA GLY A 6 8.00 3.40 -29.36
C GLY A 6 7.34 2.35 -28.49
N GLY A 7 6.62 1.40 -29.09
CA GLY A 7 6.06 0.27 -28.36
C GLY A 7 7.10 -0.30 -27.40
N ASN A 8 6.79 -0.28 -26.12
CA ASN A 8 7.71 -0.69 -25.06
C ASN A 8 8.17 -2.11 -25.43
N PRO A 9 9.48 -2.38 -25.62
CA PRO A 9 9.91 -3.72 -25.97
C PRO A 9 9.36 -4.68 -24.94
N ALA A 10 8.71 -5.76 -25.39
CA ALA A 10 8.23 -6.81 -24.50
C ALA A 10 9.46 -7.52 -23.93
N TYR A 11 9.98 -7.01 -22.82
CA TYR A 11 11.04 -7.66 -22.08
C TYR A 11 10.43 -8.76 -21.22
N PRO A 12 10.97 -9.99 -21.25
CA PRO A 12 10.53 -11.03 -20.33
C PRO A 12 10.82 -10.63 -18.87
N GLY A 13 9.98 -11.10 -17.96
CA GLY A 13 10.11 -10.85 -16.52
C GLY A 13 9.98 -9.37 -16.13
N LEU A 14 10.78 -8.94 -15.15
CA LEU A 14 10.67 -7.60 -14.54
C LEU A 14 11.42 -6.49 -15.30
N ARG A 15 12.22 -6.81 -16.33
CA ARG A 15 13.06 -5.82 -17.01
C ARG A 15 12.24 -4.69 -17.63
N GLY A 16 12.49 -3.45 -17.22
CA GLY A 16 11.77 -2.27 -17.71
C GLY A 16 10.38 -2.06 -17.09
N ALA A 17 9.97 -2.90 -16.13
CA ALA A 17 8.81 -2.63 -15.28
C ALA A 17 9.22 -1.77 -14.08
N GLY A 18 8.33 -0.86 -13.66
CA GLY A 18 8.38 -0.31 -12.31
C GLY A 18 7.85 -1.37 -11.35
N VAL A 19 8.58 -1.66 -10.27
CA VAL A 19 8.14 -2.59 -9.22
C VAL A 19 7.68 -1.77 -8.02
N TYR A 20 6.40 -1.85 -7.70
CA TYR A 20 5.81 -1.11 -6.59
C TYR A 20 5.93 -1.85 -5.27
N ARG A 21 5.77 -3.18 -5.30
CA ARG A 21 5.79 -4.04 -4.11
C ARG A 21 6.31 -5.43 -4.45
N LEU A 22 7.05 -6.02 -3.51
CA LEU A 22 7.30 -7.45 -3.44
C LEU A 22 6.61 -8.02 -2.19
N ALA A 23 6.02 -9.20 -2.29
CA ALA A 23 5.48 -9.93 -1.16
C ALA A 23 5.88 -11.41 -1.24
N ALA A 24 6.25 -11.98 -0.11
CA ALA A 24 6.57 -13.40 0.02
C ALA A 24 5.34 -14.20 0.43
N ASP A 25 5.17 -15.39 -0.15
CA ASP A 25 4.15 -16.34 0.27
C ASP A 25 4.43 -16.78 1.72
N PRO A 26 3.46 -16.68 2.64
CA PRO A 26 3.66 -17.06 4.04
C PRO A 26 3.91 -18.56 4.22
N ALA A 27 3.62 -19.40 3.22
CA ALA A 27 3.92 -20.83 3.24
C ALA A 27 5.30 -21.18 2.65
N ASP A 28 5.87 -20.29 1.84
CA ASP A 28 7.17 -20.47 1.17
C ASP A 28 7.80 -19.08 0.91
N ASP A 29 8.76 -18.68 1.74
CA ASP A 29 9.39 -17.35 1.63
C ASP A 29 10.31 -17.20 0.41
N HIS A 30 10.57 -18.30 -0.31
CA HIS A 30 11.22 -18.26 -1.61
C HIS A 30 10.24 -18.03 -2.76
N HIS A 31 8.94 -18.18 -2.53
CA HIS A 31 7.90 -17.83 -3.50
C HIS A 31 7.47 -16.37 -3.31
N LEU A 32 7.93 -15.52 -4.22
CA LEU A 32 7.72 -14.08 -4.24
C LEU A 32 6.78 -13.69 -5.37
N VAL A 33 5.95 -12.70 -5.08
CA VAL A 33 5.11 -12.00 -6.06
C VAL A 33 5.49 -10.53 -6.15
N ALA A 34 5.36 -9.95 -7.34
CA ALA A 34 5.70 -8.57 -7.63
C ALA A 34 4.51 -7.82 -8.26
N ALA A 35 4.12 -6.73 -7.60
CA ALA A 35 3.20 -5.71 -8.13
C ALA A 35 3.98 -4.76 -9.04
N THR A 36 3.55 -4.60 -10.29
CA THR A 36 4.32 -3.84 -11.28
C THR A 36 3.47 -2.96 -12.19
N THR A 37 4.14 -2.07 -12.94
CA THR A 37 3.53 -1.31 -14.05
C THR A 37 3.07 -2.16 -15.23
N ARG A 38 3.33 -3.48 -15.21
CA ARG A 38 3.01 -4.42 -16.30
C ARG A 38 2.36 -5.69 -15.76
N GLY A 39 1.48 -5.57 -14.77
CA GLY A 39 0.75 -6.69 -14.18
C GLY A 39 1.42 -7.31 -12.95
N LEU A 40 0.88 -8.45 -12.54
CA LEU A 40 1.40 -9.25 -11.44
C LEU A 40 2.43 -10.26 -11.98
N HIS A 41 3.57 -10.37 -11.31
CA HIS A 41 4.58 -11.39 -11.61
C HIS A 41 4.85 -12.25 -10.39
N HIS A 42 5.40 -13.44 -10.61
CA HIS A 42 5.92 -14.29 -9.55
C HIS A 42 7.28 -14.87 -9.95
N ASN A 43 8.12 -15.19 -8.98
CA ASN A 43 9.34 -15.92 -9.29
C ASN A 43 8.98 -17.41 -9.49
N GLY A 44 9.14 -17.90 -10.70
CA GLY A 44 8.99 -19.32 -11.02
C GLY A 44 10.05 -20.16 -10.28
N SER A 45 9.83 -21.47 -10.22
CA SER A 45 10.77 -22.43 -9.62
C SER A 45 12.01 -22.73 -10.50
N GLY A 46 12.16 -22.03 -11.62
CA GLY A 46 13.16 -22.31 -12.64
C GLY A 46 14.52 -21.65 -12.40
N VAL A 47 15.60 -22.40 -12.65
CA VAL A 47 17.01 -21.94 -12.74
C VAL A 47 17.29 -21.07 -13.99
N ALA A 48 16.26 -20.45 -14.58
CA ALA A 48 16.39 -19.66 -15.79
C ALA A 48 17.07 -18.31 -15.54
N ALA A 49 17.67 -17.73 -16.59
CA ALA A 49 18.33 -16.42 -16.52
C ALA A 49 17.38 -15.26 -16.15
N GLU A 50 16.06 -15.46 -16.30
CA GLU A 50 15.01 -14.57 -15.81
C GLU A 50 14.02 -15.41 -14.99
N PRO A 51 14.04 -15.35 -13.65
CA PRO A 51 13.21 -16.21 -12.82
C PRO A 51 11.77 -15.72 -12.70
N TRP A 52 11.38 -14.61 -13.34
CA TRP A 52 10.07 -13.99 -13.15
C TRP A 52 9.11 -14.28 -14.31
N GLU A 53 7.93 -14.80 -13.96
CA GLU A 53 6.85 -15.13 -14.87
C GLU A 53 5.65 -14.21 -14.61
N GLN A 54 4.97 -13.80 -15.67
CA GLN A 54 3.76 -12.99 -15.57
C GLN A 54 2.57 -13.88 -15.20
N VAL A 55 1.77 -13.44 -14.24
CA VAL A 55 0.52 -14.10 -13.88
C VAL A 55 -0.58 -13.70 -14.86
N THR A 56 -1.16 -14.68 -15.55
CA THR A 56 -2.28 -14.47 -16.46
C THR A 56 -3.60 -14.59 -15.70
N VAL A 57 -4.41 -13.52 -15.71
CA VAL A 57 -5.70 -13.45 -15.04
C VAL A 57 -6.79 -13.09 -16.04
N ALA A 58 -7.56 -14.10 -16.47
CA ALA A 58 -8.59 -13.96 -17.50
C ALA A 58 -9.63 -12.85 -17.19
N ALA A 59 -9.95 -12.63 -15.91
CA ALA A 59 -10.88 -11.59 -15.50
C ALA A 59 -10.32 -10.17 -15.81
N TRP A 60 -9.01 -9.96 -15.64
CA TRP A 60 -8.37 -8.69 -15.98
C TRP A 60 -8.32 -8.47 -17.49
N GLU A 61 -8.02 -9.52 -18.26
CA GLU A 61 -7.99 -9.46 -19.72
C GLU A 61 -9.36 -9.09 -20.31
N ALA A 62 -10.42 -9.65 -19.73
CA ALA A 62 -11.80 -9.32 -20.08
C ALA A 62 -12.17 -7.87 -19.72
N LEU A 63 -11.78 -7.39 -18.53
CA LEU A 63 -12.14 -6.04 -18.06
C LEU A 63 -11.35 -4.92 -18.75
N LEU A 64 -10.06 -5.14 -18.99
CA LEU A 64 -9.16 -4.15 -19.59
C LEU A 64 -9.15 -4.19 -21.12
N ALA A 65 -9.93 -5.10 -21.73
CA ALA A 65 -9.91 -5.36 -23.18
C ALA A 65 -8.48 -5.56 -23.73
N GLY A 66 -7.65 -6.29 -22.96
CA GLY A 66 -6.20 -6.34 -23.15
C GLY A 66 -5.60 -7.64 -22.62
N THR A 67 -4.32 -7.59 -22.26
CA THR A 67 -3.61 -8.72 -21.65
C THR A 67 -3.38 -8.44 -20.17
N SER A 68 -3.09 -9.46 -19.37
CA SER A 68 -2.75 -9.23 -17.95
C SER A 68 -1.53 -8.30 -17.77
N ALA A 69 -0.70 -8.15 -18.81
CA ALA A 69 0.45 -7.24 -18.85
C ALA A 69 0.07 -5.75 -18.94
N THR A 70 -1.15 -5.43 -19.35
CA THR A 70 -1.63 -4.04 -19.46
C THR A 70 -2.23 -3.53 -18.15
N ALA A 71 -2.48 -4.41 -17.18
CA ALA A 71 -2.91 -4.03 -15.85
C ALA A 71 -1.76 -3.33 -15.11
N ILE A 72 -2.05 -2.24 -14.40
CA ILE A 72 -1.11 -1.68 -13.43
C ILE A 72 -1.48 -2.27 -12.08
N VAL A 73 -0.53 -2.99 -11.47
CA VAL A 73 -0.72 -3.57 -10.14
C VAL A 73 0.07 -2.72 -9.16
N THR A 74 -0.61 -1.93 -8.33
CA THR A 74 0.04 -0.93 -7.47
C THR A 74 0.48 -1.47 -6.12
N ASP A 75 -0.11 -2.58 -5.68
CA ASP A 75 0.29 -3.26 -4.46
C ASP A 75 -0.11 -4.74 -4.46
N VAL A 76 0.57 -5.52 -3.62
CA VAL A 76 0.33 -6.95 -3.42
C VAL A 76 0.61 -7.33 -1.98
N ALA A 77 -0.28 -8.14 -1.39
CA ALA A 77 -0.12 -8.61 -0.02
C ALA A 77 -0.59 -10.05 0.14
N TRP A 78 0.05 -10.76 1.07
CA TRP A 78 -0.41 -12.07 1.50
C TRP A 78 -0.99 -11.99 2.91
N THR A 79 -2.12 -12.65 3.14
CA THR A 79 -2.54 -13.02 4.49
C THR A 79 -2.38 -14.52 4.69
N PRO A 80 -1.81 -14.97 5.83
CA PRO A 80 -1.52 -16.38 6.06
C PRO A 80 -2.80 -17.18 6.31
N ALA A 81 -2.73 -18.49 6.09
CA ALA A 81 -3.79 -19.40 6.48
C ALA A 81 -3.88 -19.52 8.01
N THR A 82 -5.10 -19.64 8.53
CA THR A 82 -5.37 -19.99 9.94
C THR A 82 -6.46 -21.05 10.03
N ALA A 83 -6.79 -21.50 11.24
CA ALA A 83 -7.82 -22.50 11.47
C ALA A 83 -9.19 -22.00 10.94
N GLY A 84 -9.60 -22.52 9.78
CA GLY A 84 -10.86 -22.16 9.12
C GLY A 84 -10.75 -21.10 8.03
N HIS A 85 -9.55 -20.53 7.79
CA HIS A 85 -9.35 -19.44 6.82
C HIS A 85 -8.15 -19.75 5.92
N PRO A 86 -8.34 -19.83 4.58
CA PRO A 86 -7.23 -20.08 3.68
C PRO A 86 -6.30 -18.86 3.60
N ALA A 87 -5.04 -19.09 3.21
CA ALA A 87 -4.16 -18.01 2.82
C ALA A 87 -4.77 -17.24 1.64
N ARG A 88 -4.53 -15.94 1.56
CA ARG A 88 -5.06 -15.09 0.49
C ARG A 88 -3.96 -14.25 -0.12
N LEU A 89 -3.89 -14.24 -1.44
CA LEU A 89 -3.13 -13.29 -2.23
C LEU A 89 -4.06 -12.14 -2.63
N TRP A 90 -3.75 -10.94 -2.14
CA TRP A 90 -4.45 -9.69 -2.41
C TRP A 90 -3.68 -8.88 -3.43
N VAL A 91 -4.38 -8.33 -4.43
CA VAL A 91 -3.79 -7.61 -5.55
C VAL A 91 -4.59 -6.33 -5.78
N ALA A 92 -3.91 -5.19 -5.72
CA ALA A 92 -4.49 -3.89 -6.05
C ALA A 92 -4.25 -3.62 -7.54
N VAL A 93 -5.32 -3.56 -8.32
CA VAL A 93 -5.26 -3.27 -9.75
C VAL A 93 -5.79 -1.86 -9.96
N VAL A 94 -5.13 -1.07 -10.81
CA VAL A 94 -5.59 0.23 -11.24
C VAL A 94 -5.62 0.26 -12.76
N ASP A 95 -6.71 0.77 -13.33
CA ASP A 95 -6.75 1.10 -14.75
C ASP A 95 -6.47 2.59 -14.97
N GLN A 96 -5.50 2.88 -15.83
CA GLN A 96 -5.10 4.22 -16.24
C GLN A 96 -5.44 4.48 -17.72
N VAL A 97 -6.03 3.52 -18.44
CA VAL A 97 -6.00 3.50 -19.91
C VAL A 97 -7.30 4.03 -20.52
N THR A 98 -8.50 3.86 -19.93
CA THR A 98 -9.72 4.49 -20.50
C THR A 98 -10.81 4.87 -19.48
N PRO A 99 -11.60 5.94 -19.73
CA PRO A 99 -12.76 6.28 -18.90
C PRO A 99 -13.82 5.18 -18.76
N ALA A 100 -13.88 4.22 -19.69
CA ALA A 100 -14.82 3.08 -19.64
C ALA A 100 -14.29 1.88 -18.82
N ALA A 101 -12.98 1.81 -18.59
CA ALA A 101 -12.32 0.74 -17.82
C ALA A 101 -11.90 1.16 -16.39
N GLN A 102 -12.37 2.34 -15.93
CA GLN A 102 -12.40 2.74 -14.50
C GLN A 102 -13.10 1.72 -13.57
N ASN A 103 -13.77 0.71 -14.13
CA ASN A 103 -14.35 -0.43 -13.41
C ASN A 103 -13.31 -1.45 -12.92
N ALA A 104 -12.07 -1.40 -13.42
CA ALA A 104 -11.01 -2.33 -13.05
C ALA A 104 -10.11 -1.84 -11.90
N THR A 105 -10.20 -0.54 -11.54
CA THR A 105 -9.53 -0.02 -10.35
C THR A 105 -10.20 -0.59 -9.11
N ASP A 106 -9.58 -1.64 -8.55
CA ASP A 106 -10.17 -2.40 -7.46
C ASP A 106 -9.18 -3.36 -6.81
N VAL A 107 -9.68 -4.06 -5.79
CA VAL A 107 -8.97 -5.16 -5.12
C VAL A 107 -9.41 -6.49 -5.69
N TRP A 108 -8.43 -7.37 -5.91
CA TRP A 108 -8.61 -8.73 -6.35
C TRP A 108 -8.00 -9.69 -5.34
N VAL A 109 -8.64 -10.83 -5.13
CA VAL A 109 -8.18 -11.83 -4.16
C VAL A 109 -8.19 -13.23 -4.75
N SER A 110 -7.16 -14.01 -4.43
CA SER A 110 -7.14 -15.46 -4.64
C SER A 110 -6.82 -16.21 -3.37
N THR A 111 -7.55 -17.30 -3.11
CA THR A 111 -7.27 -18.24 -2.01
C THR A 111 -6.32 -19.38 -2.41
N ASN A 112 -5.83 -19.36 -3.65
CA ASN A 112 -4.92 -20.37 -4.22
C ASN A 112 -3.68 -19.68 -4.83
N GLY A 113 -3.32 -18.51 -4.28
CA GLY A 113 -2.17 -17.74 -4.72
C GLY A 113 -2.24 -17.31 -6.18
N VAL A 114 -1.09 -17.37 -6.85
CA VAL A 114 -0.94 -16.98 -8.27
C VAL A 114 -1.67 -17.92 -9.23
N ALA A 115 -2.02 -19.13 -8.80
CA ALA A 115 -2.74 -20.09 -9.64
C ALA A 115 -4.22 -19.71 -9.84
N GLY A 116 -4.75 -18.79 -9.02
CA GLY A 116 -6.14 -18.34 -9.15
C GLY A 116 -7.18 -19.41 -8.75
N PRO A 117 -8.48 -19.12 -8.97
CA PRO A 117 -9.00 -17.92 -9.63
C PRO A 117 -8.82 -16.66 -8.77
N PHE A 118 -8.89 -15.50 -9.44
CA PHE A 118 -8.97 -14.18 -8.79
C PHE A 118 -10.41 -13.68 -8.81
N THR A 119 -10.90 -13.23 -7.66
CA THR A 119 -12.24 -12.65 -7.48
C THR A 119 -12.10 -11.18 -7.12
N GLN A 120 -12.90 -10.32 -7.75
CA GLN A 120 -12.96 -8.89 -7.46
C GLN A 120 -13.66 -8.65 -6.11
N VAL A 121 -13.11 -7.73 -5.31
CA VAL A 121 -13.67 -7.27 -4.03
C VAL A 121 -14.03 -5.79 -4.19
N ASN A 122 -15.26 -5.53 -4.63
CA ASN A 122 -15.72 -4.20 -5.03
C ASN A 122 -15.63 -3.15 -3.91
N LEU A 123 -14.64 -2.27 -3.99
CA LEU A 123 -14.50 -1.16 -3.05
C LEU A 123 -15.59 -0.08 -3.28
N PRO A 124 -16.48 0.19 -2.31
CA PRO A 124 -17.50 1.21 -2.47
C PRO A 124 -16.87 2.60 -2.57
N GLY A 125 -17.21 3.34 -3.63
CA GLY A 125 -16.75 4.72 -3.85
C GLY A 125 -15.38 4.85 -4.54
N VAL A 126 -14.80 3.76 -5.05
CA VAL A 126 -13.46 3.76 -5.70
C VAL A 126 -13.44 4.38 -7.11
N MET A 127 -14.60 4.52 -7.76
CA MET A 127 -14.68 4.88 -9.19
C MET A 127 -14.20 6.31 -9.50
N GLY A 128 -13.28 6.41 -10.47
CA GLY A 128 -12.90 7.65 -11.17
C GLY A 128 -12.00 8.63 -10.42
N ALA A 129 -11.80 8.45 -9.11
CA ALA A 129 -10.98 9.31 -8.26
C ALA A 129 -9.70 8.66 -7.74
N VAL A 130 -9.58 7.33 -7.82
CA VAL A 130 -8.44 6.59 -7.26
C VAL A 130 -7.39 6.29 -8.33
N LEU A 131 -6.20 6.86 -8.16
CA LEU A 131 -5.05 6.68 -9.05
C LEU A 131 -4.08 5.62 -8.54
N ARG A 132 -4.13 5.31 -7.24
CA ARG A 132 -3.32 4.28 -6.59
C ARG A 132 -4.06 3.66 -5.41
N LEU A 133 -3.87 2.36 -5.21
CA LEU A 133 -4.28 1.62 -4.02
C LEU A 133 -3.04 1.00 -3.36
N GLY A 134 -3.03 0.99 -2.03
CA GLY A 134 -2.01 0.33 -1.21
C GLY A 134 -2.64 -0.45 -0.05
N PHE A 135 -1.97 -1.50 0.40
CA PHE A 135 -2.45 -2.41 1.44
C PHE A 135 -1.73 -2.22 2.77
N GLY A 136 -2.50 -2.34 3.84
CA GLY A 136 -2.03 -2.73 5.16
C GLY A 136 -2.54 -4.12 5.46
N SER A 137 -1.64 -5.04 5.80
CA SER A 137 -1.98 -6.38 6.29
C SER A 137 -0.99 -6.77 7.37
N ASP A 138 -1.39 -7.65 8.27
CA ASP A 138 -0.49 -8.23 9.26
C ASP A 138 -0.81 -9.73 9.48
N PRO A 139 0.20 -10.61 9.58
CA PRO A 139 -0.01 -12.03 9.84
C PRO A 139 -0.83 -12.35 11.09
N ALA A 140 -0.85 -11.46 12.10
CA ALA A 140 -1.67 -11.62 13.30
C ALA A 140 -3.18 -11.52 13.02
N PHE A 141 -3.58 -10.92 11.89
CA PHE A 141 -4.98 -10.67 11.50
C PHE A 141 -5.25 -11.17 10.07
N PRO A 142 -5.22 -12.48 9.84
CA PRO A 142 -5.29 -13.10 8.50
C PRO A 142 -6.56 -12.80 7.70
N ASP A 143 -7.63 -12.39 8.37
CA ASP A 143 -8.93 -12.05 7.79
C ASP A 143 -9.14 -10.55 7.60
N VAL A 144 -8.18 -9.72 7.99
CA VAL A 144 -8.32 -8.27 7.88
C VAL A 144 -7.22 -7.69 7.01
N VAL A 145 -7.64 -6.99 5.97
CA VAL A 145 -6.77 -6.14 5.15
C VAL A 145 -7.34 -4.73 5.13
N TYR A 146 -6.49 -3.75 5.33
CA TYR A 146 -6.84 -2.35 5.08
C TYR A 146 -6.36 -1.96 3.69
N VAL A 147 -7.12 -1.10 3.03
CA VAL A 147 -6.78 -0.54 1.72
C VAL A 147 -6.83 0.96 1.83
N LEU A 148 -5.75 1.63 1.45
CA LEU A 148 -5.68 3.09 1.32
C LEU A 148 -5.63 3.42 -0.17
N GLY A 149 -6.48 4.35 -0.62
CA GLY A 149 -6.51 4.86 -1.98
C GLY A 149 -6.41 6.37 -2.03
N SER A 150 -6.13 6.92 -3.22
CA SER A 150 -6.13 8.37 -3.51
C SER A 150 -7.42 9.05 -3.06
N GLY A 151 -7.40 10.38 -2.87
CA GLY A 151 -8.61 11.16 -2.61
C GLY A 151 -8.92 11.54 -1.15
N PRO A 152 -8.03 11.33 -0.17
CA PRO A 152 -7.75 10.04 0.48
C PRO A 152 -9.00 9.23 0.86
N LEU A 153 -9.00 7.95 0.51
CA LEU A 153 -10.06 6.99 0.84
C LEU A 153 -9.46 5.77 1.54
N MET A 154 -10.15 5.21 2.54
CA MET A 154 -9.70 3.98 3.19
C MET A 154 -10.85 3.01 3.39
N TRP A 155 -10.53 1.72 3.25
CA TRP A 155 -11.44 0.62 3.51
C TRP A 155 -10.79 -0.39 4.44
N ARG A 156 -11.62 -1.04 5.25
CA ARG A 156 -11.29 -2.28 5.94
C ARG A 156 -12.04 -3.40 5.25
N ILE A 157 -11.32 -4.45 4.87
CA ILE A 157 -11.88 -5.67 4.31
C ILE A 157 -11.82 -6.73 5.40
N ASP A 158 -12.98 -7.16 5.88
CA ASP A 158 -13.14 -8.31 6.75
C ASP A 158 -13.54 -9.52 5.89
N GLY A 159 -12.65 -10.50 5.73
CA GLY A 159 -12.82 -11.62 4.83
C GLY A 159 -12.77 -11.19 3.36
N ILE A 160 -13.92 -10.90 2.76
CA ILE A 160 -14.06 -10.30 1.41
C ILE A 160 -15.07 -9.15 1.39
N VAL A 161 -15.44 -8.63 2.56
CA VAL A 161 -16.47 -7.59 2.70
C VAL A 161 -15.78 -6.25 2.95
N PRO A 162 -15.72 -5.35 1.95
CA PRO A 162 -15.11 -4.04 2.12
C PRO A 162 -16.08 -3.09 2.83
N THR A 163 -15.57 -2.38 3.83
CA THR A 163 -16.30 -1.38 4.61
C THR A 163 -15.50 -0.07 4.63
N PRO A 164 -16.08 1.09 4.27
CA PRO A 164 -15.38 2.38 4.36
C PRO A 164 -14.91 2.71 5.76
N VAL A 165 -13.78 3.42 5.84
CA VAL A 165 -13.19 3.93 7.09
C VAL A 165 -12.97 5.43 6.96
N ALA A 166 -13.57 6.23 7.86
CA ALA A 166 -13.51 7.69 7.82
C ALA A 166 -13.70 8.30 9.22
N PRO A 167 -13.32 9.56 9.49
CA PRO A 167 -12.64 10.50 8.60
C PRO A 167 -11.16 10.17 8.44
N LEU A 168 -10.52 10.76 7.44
CA LEU A 168 -9.06 10.80 7.25
C LEU A 168 -8.61 12.27 7.17
N PRO A 169 -7.33 12.56 7.40
CA PRO A 169 -6.77 13.88 7.12
C PRO A 169 -6.99 14.25 5.66
N ALA A 170 -7.63 15.40 5.41
CA ALA A 170 -8.03 15.76 4.04
C ALA A 170 -6.80 16.08 3.17
N GLN A 171 -5.69 16.48 3.81
CA GLN A 171 -4.43 16.81 3.15
C GLN A 171 -3.39 15.71 3.32
N LEU A 172 -3.81 14.45 3.57
CA LEU A 172 -2.88 13.32 3.71
C LEU A 172 -1.92 13.21 2.52
N PHE A 173 -2.40 13.51 1.32
CA PHE A 173 -1.63 13.46 0.07
C PHE A 173 -1.26 14.85 -0.48
N GLY A 174 -1.28 15.87 0.37
CA GLY A 174 -0.89 17.23 0.02
C GLY A 174 -2.06 18.22 0.05
N ALA A 175 -1.74 19.48 0.33
CA ALA A 175 -2.70 20.58 0.31
C ALA A 175 -2.91 21.15 -1.10
N VAL A 176 -1.91 20.98 -1.98
CA VAL A 176 -1.90 21.47 -3.36
C VAL A 176 -1.61 20.29 -4.27
N GLY A 177 -2.67 19.68 -4.79
CA GLY A 177 -2.58 18.44 -5.55
C GLY A 177 -2.64 17.20 -4.65
N ASP A 178 -2.91 16.06 -5.28
CA ASP A 178 -2.92 14.74 -4.64
C ASP A 178 -1.67 13.99 -5.11
N GLN A 179 -0.74 13.74 -4.20
CA GLN A 179 0.51 13.02 -4.46
C GLN A 179 0.42 11.52 -4.14
N SER A 180 -0.78 10.95 -3.97
CA SER A 180 -0.96 9.53 -3.63
C SER A 180 -0.45 8.54 -4.68
N ASP A 181 -0.12 8.99 -5.89
CA ASP A 181 0.55 8.17 -6.89
C ASP A 181 2.02 7.87 -6.51
N TYR A 182 2.63 8.71 -5.66
CA TYR A 182 3.99 8.60 -5.15
C TYR A 182 4.03 8.38 -3.61
N ASP A 183 3.18 9.09 -2.87
CA ASP A 183 3.17 9.21 -1.41
C ASP A 183 1.94 8.53 -0.82
N LEU A 184 1.99 7.20 -0.71
CA LEU A 184 0.92 6.42 -0.10
C LEU A 184 1.51 5.24 0.67
N ALA A 185 1.32 5.25 1.99
CA ALA A 185 1.74 4.15 2.84
C ALA A 185 0.71 3.84 3.92
N LEU A 186 0.59 2.56 4.24
CA LEU A 186 -0.35 2.05 5.22
C LEU A 186 0.29 0.86 5.95
N ALA A 187 0.12 0.79 7.26
CA ALA A 187 0.56 -0.36 8.06
C ALA A 187 -0.36 -0.60 9.26
N ILE A 188 -0.55 -1.86 9.64
CA ILE A 188 -1.36 -2.28 10.79
C ILE A 188 -0.42 -2.57 11.97
N ASP A 189 -0.82 -2.18 13.18
CA ASP A 189 -0.14 -2.60 14.41
C ASP A 189 -0.36 -4.12 14.61
N PRO A 190 0.69 -4.97 14.64
CA PRO A 190 0.57 -6.43 14.77
C PRO A 190 -0.11 -6.89 16.08
N THR A 191 -0.25 -6.00 17.06
CA THR A 191 -0.89 -6.30 18.36
C THR A 191 -2.31 -5.78 18.46
N ASN A 192 -2.75 -4.97 17.50
CA ASN A 192 -4.08 -4.38 17.49
C ASN A 192 -4.53 -4.07 16.05
N VAL A 193 -5.40 -4.92 15.51
CA VAL A 193 -5.97 -4.76 14.15
C VAL A 193 -6.66 -3.42 13.94
N ASN A 194 -7.17 -2.81 15.01
CA ASN A 194 -7.85 -1.53 14.97
C ASN A 194 -6.88 -0.35 15.11
N ARG A 195 -5.56 -0.56 15.06
CA ARG A 195 -4.58 0.52 15.03
C ARG A 195 -3.82 0.47 13.71
N VAL A 196 -3.88 1.58 12.98
CA VAL A 196 -3.19 1.73 11.70
C VAL A 196 -2.32 2.97 11.71
N LEU A 197 -1.29 2.94 10.88
CA LEU A 197 -0.55 4.12 10.47
C LEU A 197 -0.86 4.40 9.01
N VAL A 198 -1.22 5.63 8.70
CA VAL A 198 -1.32 6.14 7.32
C VAL A 198 -0.27 7.21 7.10
N GLY A 199 0.38 7.16 5.95
CA GLY A 199 1.42 8.09 5.53
C GLY A 199 1.15 8.60 4.12
N GLY A 200 1.51 9.86 3.89
CA GLY A 200 1.48 10.47 2.57
C GLY A 200 2.50 11.61 2.45
N ALA A 201 2.09 12.71 1.84
CA ALA A 201 2.91 13.84 1.43
C ALA A 201 3.48 14.68 2.60
N ALA A 202 3.93 15.90 2.29
CA ALA A 202 4.29 16.90 3.29
C ALA A 202 3.08 17.44 4.08
N ALA A 203 3.29 17.64 5.38
CA ALA A 203 2.46 18.42 6.29
C ALA A 203 3.32 19.52 6.95
N THR A 204 2.72 20.66 7.28
CA THR A 204 3.42 21.72 8.02
C THR A 204 3.41 21.40 9.51
N SER A 205 4.60 21.19 10.09
CA SER A 205 4.77 20.93 11.51
C SER A 205 4.27 22.12 12.36
N PRO A 206 3.41 21.90 13.37
CA PRO A 206 2.96 22.97 14.25
C PRO A 206 4.05 23.41 15.26
N PHE A 207 5.16 22.69 15.35
CA PHE A 207 6.22 22.98 16.32
C PHE A 207 7.20 24.04 15.82
N ASP A 208 7.51 24.02 14.53
CA ASP A 208 8.57 24.83 13.91
C ASP A 208 8.23 25.31 12.49
N ALA A 209 7.00 25.04 12.00
CA ALA A 209 6.53 25.35 10.65
C ALA A 209 7.36 24.70 9.52
N SER A 210 8.17 23.69 9.83
CA SER A 210 8.94 22.95 8.83
C SER A 210 8.06 21.94 8.07
N ALA A 211 8.49 21.56 6.86
CA ALA A 211 7.88 20.43 6.16
C ALA A 211 8.23 19.13 6.89
N SER A 212 7.22 18.39 7.31
CA SER A 212 7.32 17.10 7.99
C SER A 212 6.35 16.12 7.33
N ALA A 213 6.44 14.83 7.67
CA ALA A 213 5.53 13.85 7.10
C ALA A 213 4.06 14.07 7.48
N ALA A 214 3.14 13.89 6.54
CA ALA A 214 1.75 13.59 6.82
C ALA A 214 1.63 12.14 7.31
N LEU A 215 1.98 11.90 8.58
CA LEU A 215 1.93 10.59 9.23
C LEU A 215 0.94 10.61 10.40
N TYR A 216 -0.01 9.68 10.41
CA TYR A 216 -1.04 9.64 11.44
C TYR A 216 -1.19 8.24 12.02
N ARG A 217 -1.25 8.15 13.35
CA ARG A 217 -1.55 6.92 14.08
C ARG A 217 -3.01 6.92 14.50
N LEU A 218 -3.82 6.20 13.74
CA LEU A 218 -5.27 6.19 13.87
C LEU A 218 -5.73 4.94 14.61
N THR A 219 -6.75 5.11 15.44
CA THR A 219 -7.51 4.01 16.04
C THR A 219 -8.86 3.91 15.34
N ILE A 220 -9.20 2.70 14.91
CA ILE A 220 -10.43 2.36 14.21
C ILE A 220 -11.47 1.88 15.22
N GLY A 221 -12.59 2.61 15.29
CA GLY A 221 -13.78 2.24 16.02
C GLY A 221 -14.93 1.86 15.09
N GLY A 222 -16.07 1.51 15.68
CA GLY A 222 -17.27 1.14 14.95
C GLY A 222 -17.26 -0.32 14.46
N ALA A 223 -18.17 -0.61 13.54
CA ALA A 223 -18.35 -1.91 12.89
C ALA A 223 -19.07 -1.70 11.55
N ALA A 224 -19.12 -2.74 10.71
CA ALA A 224 -19.93 -2.69 9.49
C ALA A 224 -21.37 -2.17 9.78
N PRO A 225 -21.92 -1.27 8.95
CA PRO A 225 -21.46 -0.91 7.60
C PRO A 225 -20.52 0.30 7.53
N ALA A 226 -20.01 0.82 8.64
CA ALA A 226 -19.10 1.96 8.63
C ALA A 226 -18.14 1.94 9.81
N TYR A 227 -16.84 1.95 9.52
CA TYR A 227 -15.82 2.15 10.53
C TYR A 227 -15.49 3.63 10.66
N ASN A 228 -15.17 4.04 11.88
CA ASN A 228 -14.71 5.39 12.13
C ASN A 228 -13.25 5.43 12.61
N THR A 229 -12.49 6.45 12.24
CA THR A 229 -11.21 6.74 12.89
C THR A 229 -11.44 7.63 14.11
N ASP A 230 -10.40 7.79 14.93
CA ASP A 230 -10.34 8.78 16.00
C ASP A 230 -9.66 10.10 15.56
N TYR A 231 -9.50 10.32 14.26
CA TYR A 231 -9.06 11.61 13.71
C TYR A 231 -10.11 12.69 14.03
N ALA A 232 -9.68 13.77 14.66
CA ALA A 232 -10.52 14.87 15.12
C ALA A 232 -10.45 16.09 14.19
N GLY A 233 -9.49 16.14 13.27
CA GLY A 233 -9.31 17.24 12.32
C GLY A 233 -8.15 18.17 12.69
N GLY A 234 -7.84 19.11 11.79
CA GLY A 234 -6.76 20.08 11.99
C GLY A 234 -5.41 19.64 11.45
N GLU A 235 -5.36 18.57 10.65
CA GLU A 235 -4.15 18.05 10.00
C GLU A 235 -3.03 17.80 11.02
N ALA A 236 -1.85 18.41 10.85
CA ALA A 236 -0.72 18.21 11.76
C ALA A 236 -0.96 18.75 13.19
N ALA A 237 -2.02 19.54 13.42
CA ALA A 237 -2.44 19.94 14.76
C ALA A 237 -3.24 18.85 15.51
N ASP A 238 -3.68 17.81 14.80
CA ASP A 238 -4.37 16.67 15.42
C ASP A 238 -3.42 15.88 16.33
N ALA A 239 -3.88 15.48 17.51
CA ALA A 239 -3.09 14.71 18.47
C ALA A 239 -2.65 13.31 17.98
N ARG A 240 -3.20 12.83 16.85
CA ARG A 240 -2.84 11.57 16.18
C ARG A 240 -1.73 11.75 15.16
N TRP A 241 -1.38 13.00 14.81
CA TRP A 241 -0.27 13.29 13.93
C TRP A 241 1.05 12.87 14.60
N ALA A 242 1.80 12.02 13.91
CA ALA A 242 3.05 11.42 14.38
C ALA A 242 4.24 11.76 13.46
N GLY A 243 4.05 12.71 12.53
CA GLY A 243 5.06 13.07 11.53
C GLY A 243 6.20 13.96 12.01
N ALA A 244 6.14 14.45 13.25
CA ALA A 244 7.21 15.25 13.83
C ALA A 244 8.56 14.49 13.74
N GLU A 245 9.60 15.20 13.29
CA GLU A 245 10.96 14.68 13.12
C GLU A 245 11.11 13.61 12.03
N VAL A 246 10.07 13.42 11.20
CA VAL A 246 10.10 12.56 10.00
C VAL A 246 10.04 13.45 8.78
N HIS A 247 10.96 13.24 7.84
CA HIS A 247 10.93 13.95 6.56
C HIS A 247 9.63 13.64 5.79
N ALA A 248 9.16 14.63 5.02
CA ALA A 248 7.99 14.51 4.14
C ALA A 248 8.07 13.33 3.17
N ASP A 249 6.93 13.01 2.55
CA ASP A 249 6.80 12.12 1.40
C ASP A 249 7.05 10.65 1.77
N ILE A 250 6.08 10.04 2.47
CA ILE A 250 6.18 8.67 2.97
C ILE A 250 5.83 7.67 1.87
N HIS A 251 6.75 6.75 1.60
CA HIS A 251 6.57 5.66 0.64
C HIS A 251 6.37 4.28 1.30
N CYS A 252 6.79 4.12 2.56
CA CYS A 252 6.66 2.84 3.27
C CYS A 252 6.59 3.03 4.78
N ILE A 253 5.73 2.24 5.41
CA ILE A 253 5.63 2.11 6.87
C ILE A 253 5.70 0.62 7.22
N HIS A 254 6.48 0.29 8.24
CA HIS A 254 6.62 -1.09 8.70
C HIS A 254 6.60 -1.17 10.23
N TRP A 255 5.73 -2.02 10.76
CA TRP A 255 5.72 -2.40 12.16
C TRP A 255 6.63 -3.58 12.42
N ARG A 256 7.35 -3.54 13.54
CA ARG A 256 8.16 -4.68 14.01
C ARG A 256 8.07 -4.79 15.51
N GLN A 257 7.74 -5.98 16.00
CA GLN A 257 7.88 -6.30 17.43
C GLN A 257 9.34 -6.65 17.74
N VAL A 258 9.96 -5.94 18.68
CA VAL A 258 11.34 -6.18 19.11
C VAL A 258 11.38 -6.21 20.63
N GLY A 259 11.63 -7.38 21.22
CA GLY A 259 11.65 -7.55 22.67
C GLY A 259 10.32 -7.18 23.35
N GLY A 260 9.19 -7.38 22.66
CA GLY A 260 7.84 -7.02 23.12
C GLY A 260 7.46 -5.55 22.95
N ALA A 261 8.36 -4.71 22.42
CA ALA A 261 8.06 -3.32 22.09
C ALA A 261 7.72 -3.18 20.59
N GLY A 262 6.65 -2.46 20.29
CA GLY A 262 6.29 -2.07 18.93
C GLY A 262 7.22 -0.97 18.41
N GLN A 263 8.07 -1.35 17.45
CA GLN A 263 8.85 -0.41 16.65
C GLN A 263 8.13 -0.10 15.35
N VAL A 264 8.28 1.15 14.90
CA VAL A 264 7.77 1.61 13.61
C VAL A 264 8.94 2.15 12.81
N TRP A 265 9.05 1.69 11.58
CA TRP A 265 10.01 2.17 10.59
C TRP A 265 9.27 2.88 9.48
N VAL A 266 9.78 4.03 9.06
CA VAL A 266 9.23 4.84 7.98
C VAL A 266 10.33 5.08 6.97
N CYS A 267 10.03 4.88 5.69
CA CYS A 267 10.87 5.27 4.57
C CYS A 267 10.20 6.40 3.79
N CYS A 268 10.97 7.43 3.51
CA CYS A 268 10.57 8.61 2.77
C CYS A 268 11.75 9.16 1.97
N ASP A 269 11.54 10.23 1.19
CA ASP A 269 12.60 10.86 0.39
C ASP A 269 13.82 11.28 1.25
N GLY A 270 13.57 11.69 2.50
CA GLY A 270 14.63 12.05 3.46
C GLY A 270 15.32 10.88 4.16
N GLY A 271 15.06 9.64 3.76
CA GLY A 271 15.72 8.43 4.27
C GLY A 271 14.83 7.54 5.14
N VAL A 272 15.42 6.96 6.21
CA VAL A 272 14.75 5.98 7.06
C VAL A 272 14.68 6.48 8.50
N PHE A 273 13.49 6.44 9.08
CA PHE A 273 13.21 6.89 10.44
C PHE A 273 12.66 5.73 11.27
N ARG A 274 12.99 5.72 12.57
CA ARG A 274 12.51 4.68 13.49
C ARG A 274 11.98 5.27 14.78
N SER A 275 10.76 4.87 15.14
CA SER A 275 10.20 5.00 16.48
C SER A 275 10.32 3.69 17.25
N THR A 276 10.72 3.77 18.53
CA THR A 276 10.68 2.64 19.48
C THR A 276 9.50 2.73 20.45
N ALA A 277 8.59 3.67 20.21
CA ALA A 277 7.43 3.96 21.05
C ALA A 277 6.14 3.90 20.23
N ALA A 278 6.04 2.91 19.33
CA ALA A 278 4.84 2.65 18.55
C ALA A 278 4.29 3.90 17.81
N ALA A 279 5.19 4.66 17.18
CA ALA A 279 4.87 5.93 16.49
C ALA A 279 4.13 6.95 17.36
N THR A 280 4.49 7.04 18.64
CA THR A 280 4.06 8.18 19.47
C THR A 280 4.64 9.48 18.87
N PRO A 281 3.91 10.60 18.86
CA PRO A 281 4.42 11.86 18.29
C PRO A 281 5.78 12.26 18.90
N GLY A 282 6.72 12.71 18.07
CA GLY A 282 8.07 13.11 18.49
C GLY A 282 8.95 11.95 19.00
N SER A 283 8.67 10.71 18.59
CA SER A 283 9.46 9.54 18.99
C SER A 283 10.33 8.97 17.88
N PHE A 284 10.33 9.59 16.70
CA PHE A 284 11.10 9.12 15.56
C PHE A 284 12.52 9.66 15.62
N ALA A 285 13.47 8.82 15.21
CA ALA A 285 14.84 9.25 15.02
C ALA A 285 15.34 8.71 13.69
N SER A 286 16.11 9.55 12.98
CA SER A 286 16.76 9.14 11.73
C SER A 286 17.69 7.95 11.94
N ARG A 287 17.73 7.07 10.94
CA ARG A 287 18.58 5.88 10.82
C ARG A 287 19.39 5.90 9.53
N ALA A 288 19.63 7.09 8.99
CA ALA A 288 20.38 7.28 7.75
C ALA A 288 21.91 7.25 7.91
N THR A 289 22.46 6.89 9.08
CA THR A 289 23.91 6.75 9.24
C THR A 289 24.45 5.69 8.27
N GLY A 290 25.33 6.11 7.35
CA GLY A 290 25.88 5.26 6.30
C GLY A 290 25.03 5.19 5.02
N LEU A 291 23.91 5.93 4.94
CA LEU A 291 23.12 6.12 3.73
C LEU A 291 23.34 7.53 3.20
N ALA A 292 23.73 7.64 1.92
CA ALA A 292 23.70 8.94 1.24
C ALA A 292 22.25 9.26 0.89
N ILE A 293 21.73 10.35 1.46
CA ILE A 293 20.45 10.92 1.08
C ILE A 293 20.74 11.96 0.02
N THR A 294 20.31 11.70 -1.21
CA THR A 294 20.44 12.63 -2.33
C THR A 294 19.05 12.93 -2.84
N GLU A 295 18.61 14.17 -2.69
CA GLU A 295 17.50 14.69 -3.47
C GLU A 295 18.06 15.00 -4.87
N ALA A 296 17.58 14.27 -5.88
CA ALA A 296 17.91 14.56 -7.26
C ALA A 296 16.88 15.55 -7.79
N SER A 297 17.21 16.84 -7.73
CA SER A 297 16.45 17.94 -8.34
C SER A 297 16.55 17.93 -9.87
#